data_AF-U6DYW0-F1
#
_entry.id   AF-U6DYW0-F1
#
_cell.length_a   1.000
_cell.length_b   1.000
_cell.length_c   1.000
_cell.angle_alpha   90.00
_cell.angle_beta   90.00
_cell.angle_gamma   90.00
#
_symmetry.space_group_name_H-M   'P 1'
#
loop_
_entity.id
_entity.type
_entity.pdbx_description
1 polymer ?
#
loop_
_entity_poly.entity_id
_entity_poly.type
_entity_poly.pdbx_seq_one_letter_code
_entity_poly.pdbx_strand_id
1 'polypeptide(L)'
;FLPHPQVLVYELLLGKGFRGGGGRWRPLLERHQARLKAELARLKVQRRVSRNEDLLQVGSRPGTASQVPRFVRVNTLKTSPDDAVDYFKRQGFSYQGRASSLEDLRALKGKCFLLDPLLPELLVFPAQTDLHDHPLYRAGHLILQDKASCLPAMLLAPP
;
A
#
# COMPACT_ATOMS: atom_id res chain seq x y z
N PHE A 1 5.76 -16.91 7.58
CA PHE A 1 4.87 -17.75 8.41
C PHE A 1 3.67 -16.92 8.87
N LEU A 2 2.60 -16.84 8.09
CA LEU A 2 1.36 -16.19 8.53
C LEU A 2 0.63 -17.13 9.51
N PRO A 3 0.07 -16.63 10.62
CA PRO A 3 -0.65 -17.44 11.57
C PRO A 3 -1.99 -17.88 10.97
N HIS A 4 -1.99 -19.05 10.32
CA HIS A 4 -3.17 -19.72 9.76
C HIS A 4 -4.46 -19.61 10.62
N PRO A 5 -4.45 -19.74 11.96
CA PRO A 5 -5.69 -19.63 12.75
C PRO A 5 -6.29 -18.21 12.80
N GLN A 6 -5.47 -17.15 12.79
CA GLN A 6 -6.00 -15.78 12.87
C GLN A 6 -6.74 -15.39 11.58
N VAL A 7 -6.20 -15.80 10.43
CA VAL A 7 -6.85 -15.62 9.12
C VAL A 7 -8.19 -16.37 9.07
N LEU A 8 -8.25 -17.59 9.61
CA LEU A 8 -9.48 -18.37 9.65
C LEU A 8 -10.55 -17.78 10.58
N VAL A 9 -10.16 -17.23 11.73
CA VAL A 9 -11.09 -16.50 12.61
C VAL A 9 -11.61 -15.22 11.94
N TYR A 10 -10.75 -14.50 11.22
CA TYR A 10 -11.15 -13.34 10.44
C TYR A 10 -12.19 -13.72 9.36
N GLU A 11 -11.93 -14.77 8.56
CA GLU A 11 -12.86 -15.24 7.53
C GLU A 11 -14.22 -15.68 8.10
N LEU A 12 -14.23 -16.25 9.32
CA LEU A 12 -15.44 -16.67 10.02
C LEU A 12 -16.27 -15.50 10.55
N LEU A 13 -15.61 -14.46 11.07
CA LEU A 13 -16.26 -13.36 11.80
C LEU A 13 -16.55 -12.14 10.92
N LEU A 14 -15.65 -11.84 9.99
CA LEU A 14 -15.64 -10.60 9.20
C LEU A 14 -15.63 -10.87 7.68
N GLY A 15 -15.18 -12.06 7.25
CA GLY A 15 -15.09 -12.45 5.85
C GLY A 15 -16.37 -13.08 5.29
N LYS A 16 -16.22 -13.78 4.17
CA LYS A 16 -17.33 -14.40 3.42
C LYS A 16 -17.55 -15.88 3.80
N GLY A 17 -16.97 -16.33 4.91
CA GLY A 17 -16.93 -17.74 5.32
C GLY A 17 -15.84 -18.54 4.58
N PHE A 18 -15.66 -19.81 4.98
CA PHE A 18 -14.60 -20.67 4.44
C PHE A 18 -14.90 -21.09 2.99
N ARG A 19 -14.40 -20.36 1.99
CA ARG A 19 -14.60 -20.68 0.55
C ARG A 19 -13.70 -21.80 0.01
N GLY A 20 -12.68 -22.21 0.77
CA GLY A 20 -11.84 -23.36 0.42
C GLY A 20 -10.83 -23.66 1.53
N GLY A 21 -10.89 -24.87 2.10
CA GLY A 21 -9.83 -25.45 2.95
C GLY A 21 -9.56 -24.79 4.31
N GLY A 22 -10.49 -24.89 5.27
CA GLY A 22 -10.21 -24.55 6.69
C GLY A 22 -9.43 -25.62 7.47
N GLY A 23 -8.98 -26.68 6.77
CA GLY A 23 -8.18 -27.79 7.30
C GLY A 23 -8.70 -28.35 8.62
N ARG A 24 -7.78 -28.74 9.50
CA ARG A 24 -8.07 -29.28 10.84
C ARG A 24 -8.75 -28.29 11.80
N TRP A 25 -8.69 -26.99 11.50
CA TRP A 25 -9.20 -25.94 12.39
C TRP A 25 -10.68 -25.63 12.17
N ARG A 26 -11.21 -25.97 10.99
CA ARG A 26 -12.61 -25.70 10.63
C ARG A 26 -13.63 -26.28 11.63
N PRO A 27 -13.57 -27.58 12.01
CA PRO A 27 -14.56 -28.14 12.94
C PRO A 27 -14.52 -27.47 14.32
N LEU A 28 -13.31 -27.10 14.78
CA LEU A 28 -13.12 -26.41 16.05
C LEU A 28 -13.68 -24.98 16.01
N LEU A 29 -13.47 -24.27 14.90
CA LEU A 29 -13.99 -22.92 14.69
C LEU A 29 -15.51 -22.90 14.52
N GLU A 30 -16.09 -23.88 13.82
CA GLU A 30 -17.54 -24.05 13.69
C GLU A 30 -18.19 -24.35 15.05
N ARG A 31 -17.58 -25.26 15.85
CA ARG A 31 -18.06 -25.58 17.21
C ARG A 31 -18.12 -24.35 18.12
N HIS A 32 -17.16 -23.42 17.99
CA HIS A 32 -17.08 -22.22 18.83
C HIS A 32 -17.60 -20.95 18.14
N GLN A 33 -18.18 -21.05 16.95
CA GLN A 33 -18.60 -19.90 16.14
C GLN A 33 -19.59 -19.00 16.88
N ALA A 34 -20.59 -19.57 17.55
CA ALA A 34 -21.59 -18.81 18.30
C ALA A 34 -20.95 -17.97 19.41
N ARG A 35 -20.00 -18.56 20.15
CA ARG A 35 -19.26 -17.86 21.21
C ARG A 35 -18.39 -16.75 20.64
N LEU A 36 -17.67 -17.01 19.55
CA LEU A 36 -16.82 -15.99 18.90
C LEU A 36 -17.64 -14.80 18.38
N LYS A 37 -18.81 -15.05 17.80
CA LYS A 37 -19.74 -14.00 17.37
C LYS A 37 -20.31 -13.21 18.56
N ALA A 38 -20.63 -13.88 19.66
CA ALA A 38 -21.09 -13.22 20.88
C ALA A 38 -20.01 -12.32 21.50
N GLU A 39 -18.75 -12.76 21.54
CA GLU A 39 -17.64 -11.93 22.01
C GLU A 39 -17.40 -10.72 21.10
N LEU A 40 -17.51 -10.89 19.78
CA LEU A 40 -17.44 -9.75 18.84
C LEU A 40 -18.58 -8.75 19.09
N ALA A 41 -19.80 -9.21 19.35
CA ALA A 41 -20.92 -8.35 19.68
C ALA A 41 -20.72 -7.62 21.02
N ARG A 42 -20.21 -8.32 22.04
CA ARG A 42 -19.84 -7.71 23.33
C ARG A 42 -18.78 -6.62 23.15
N LEU A 43 -17.75 -6.88 22.34
CA LEU A 43 -16.71 -5.90 22.04
C LEU A 43 -17.27 -4.66 21.34
N LYS A 44 -18.22 -4.83 20.41
CA LYS A 44 -18.92 -3.71 19.76
C LYS A 44 -19.70 -2.85 20.75
N VAL A 45 -20.44 -3.48 21.65
CA VAL A 45 -21.20 -2.77 22.69
C VAL A 45 -20.26 -2.02 23.62
N GLN A 46 -19.17 -2.68 24.07
CA GLN A 46 -18.17 -2.06 24.94
C GLN A 46 -17.52 -0.84 24.29
N ARG A 47 -17.23 -0.91 22.99
CA ARG A 47 -16.66 0.21 22.21
C ARG A 47 -17.71 1.17 21.66
N ARG A 48 -19.00 0.95 21.94
CA ARG A 48 -20.15 1.73 21.46
C ARG A 48 -20.17 1.90 19.94
N VAL A 49 -19.87 0.84 19.20
CA VAL A 49 -19.85 0.85 17.74
C VAL A 49 -20.87 -0.11 17.14
N SER A 50 -21.47 0.27 16.01
CA SER A 50 -22.49 -0.54 15.34
C SER A 50 -21.90 -1.39 14.19
N ARG A 51 -21.00 -0.81 13.38
CA ARG A 51 -20.36 -1.52 12.26
C ARG A 51 -19.04 -2.15 12.69
N ASN A 52 -18.64 -3.22 11.98
CA ASN A 52 -17.34 -3.86 12.23
C ASN A 52 -16.17 -2.91 11.92
N GLU A 53 -16.32 -2.07 10.90
CA GLU A 53 -15.32 -1.09 10.44
C GLU A 53 -14.96 -0.08 11.53
N ASP A 54 -15.91 0.24 12.40
CA ASP A 54 -15.74 1.21 13.49
C ASP A 54 -14.90 0.64 14.66
N LEU A 55 -14.66 -0.68 14.69
CA LEU A 55 -13.72 -1.30 15.64
C LEU A 55 -12.26 -0.99 15.29
N LEU A 56 -11.99 -0.56 14.06
CA LEU A 56 -10.66 -0.15 13.60
C LEU A 56 -10.22 1.12 14.35
N GLN A 57 -8.93 1.23 14.68
CA GLN A 57 -8.41 2.44 15.31
C GLN A 57 -8.61 3.65 14.39
N VAL A 58 -8.70 4.86 14.95
CA VAL A 58 -8.94 6.11 14.19
C VAL A 58 -7.88 6.34 13.08
N GLY A 59 -6.69 5.73 13.19
CA GLY A 59 -5.64 5.71 12.15
C GLY A 59 -5.73 4.59 11.11
N SER A 60 -6.74 3.73 11.17
CA SER A 60 -6.96 2.58 10.27
C SER A 60 -8.19 2.75 9.39
N ARG A 61 -8.81 3.93 9.37
CA ARG A 61 -9.81 4.29 8.36
C ARG A 61 -9.12 4.22 6.98
N PRO A 62 -9.80 3.79 5.92
CA PRO A 62 -9.19 3.68 4.58
C PRO A 62 -8.60 4.99 4.03
N GLY A 63 -8.86 6.15 4.67
CA GLY A 63 -8.17 7.42 4.40
C GLY A 63 -6.89 7.70 5.20
N THR A 64 -6.65 7.01 6.32
CA THR A 64 -5.50 7.20 7.23
C THR A 64 -4.62 5.97 7.42
N ALA A 65 -5.07 4.80 6.96
CA ALA A 65 -4.27 3.57 6.93
C ALA A 65 -3.02 3.82 6.08
N SER A 66 -1.86 3.91 6.75
CA SER A 66 -0.49 3.93 6.20
C SER A 66 -0.47 4.11 4.68
N GLN A 67 -0.73 5.34 4.24
CA GLN A 67 -0.87 5.66 2.82
C GLN A 67 0.49 5.41 2.17
N VAL A 68 0.64 4.23 1.56
CA VAL A 68 1.89 3.80 0.94
C VAL A 68 2.20 4.81 -0.16
N PRO A 69 3.40 5.42 -0.14
CA PRO A 69 3.80 6.35 -1.19
C PRO A 69 3.67 5.71 -2.57
N ARG A 70 3.33 6.53 -3.56
CA ARG A 70 3.21 6.08 -4.94
C ARG A 70 4.62 6.04 -5.55
N PHE A 71 5.09 4.83 -5.84
CA PHE A 71 6.37 4.61 -6.51
C PHE A 71 6.19 4.58 -8.03
N VAL A 72 7.06 5.32 -8.72
CA VAL A 72 7.01 5.52 -10.18
C VAL A 72 8.40 5.35 -10.74
N ARG A 73 8.62 4.28 -11.49
CA ARG A 73 9.89 4.04 -12.17
C ARG A 73 9.91 4.80 -13.49
N VAL A 74 10.98 5.55 -13.72
CA VAL A 74 11.26 6.20 -14.99
C VAL A 74 11.75 5.15 -15.99
N ASN A 75 11.20 5.18 -17.20
CA ASN A 75 11.65 4.30 -18.28
C ASN A 75 12.85 4.92 -19.00
N THR A 76 14.05 4.51 -18.61
CA THR A 76 15.32 5.00 -19.18
C THR A 76 15.54 4.67 -20.65
N LEU A 77 14.72 3.79 -21.24
CA LEU A 77 14.71 3.56 -22.69
C LEU A 77 14.03 4.69 -23.48
N LYS A 78 13.22 5.52 -22.81
CA LYS A 78 12.42 6.58 -23.48
C LYS A 78 12.66 7.98 -22.94
N THR A 79 13.16 8.13 -21.71
CA THR A 79 13.42 9.44 -21.08
C THR A 79 14.46 9.29 -19.97
N SER A 80 15.11 10.39 -19.56
CA SER A 80 15.97 10.38 -18.38
C SER A 80 15.20 10.74 -17.10
N PRO A 81 15.70 10.35 -15.91
CA PRO A 81 15.13 10.80 -14.64
C PRO A 81 15.12 12.32 -14.51
N ASP A 82 16.14 13.00 -15.04
CA ASP A 82 16.25 14.47 -15.00
C ASP A 82 15.18 15.13 -15.86
N ASP A 83 14.93 14.62 -17.07
CA ASP A 83 13.85 15.11 -17.94
C ASP A 83 12.47 14.91 -17.29
N ALA A 84 12.26 13.76 -16.65
CA ALA A 84 11.02 13.46 -15.94
C ALA A 84 10.82 14.43 -14.75
N VAL A 85 11.88 14.68 -13.97
CA VAL A 85 11.87 15.65 -12.86
C VAL A 85 11.54 17.05 -13.37
N ASP A 86 12.17 17.49 -14.46
CA ASP A 86 11.91 18.81 -15.05
C ASP A 86 10.49 18.92 -15.61
N TYR A 87 9.95 17.85 -16.19
CA TYR A 87 8.57 17.80 -16.63
C TYR A 87 7.59 18.00 -15.46
N PHE A 88 7.80 17.27 -14.35
CA PHE A 88 6.96 17.42 -13.16
C PHE A 88 7.09 18.81 -12.52
N LYS A 89 8.30 19.40 -12.49
CA LYS A 89 8.51 20.78 -12.04
C LYS A 89 7.69 21.78 -12.86
N ARG A 90 7.66 21.63 -14.19
CA ARG A 90 6.84 22.49 -15.07
C ARG A 90 5.33 22.35 -14.84
N GLN A 91 4.88 21.20 -14.35
CA GLN A 91 3.49 20.97 -13.96
C GLN A 91 3.13 21.47 -12.55
N GLY A 92 4.08 22.15 -11.87
CA GLY A 92 3.87 22.71 -10.54
C GLY A 92 4.07 21.71 -9.40
N PHE A 93 4.81 20.63 -9.63
CA PHE A 93 5.31 19.79 -8.55
C PHE A 93 6.64 20.33 -7.99
N SER A 94 6.81 20.26 -6.68
CA SER A 94 8.06 20.60 -5.99
C SER A 94 8.95 19.36 -5.84
N TYR A 95 10.15 19.44 -6.40
CA TYR A 95 11.15 18.38 -6.26
C TYR A 95 11.95 18.59 -4.96
N GLN A 96 11.90 17.61 -4.06
CA GLN A 96 12.56 17.67 -2.74
C GLN A 96 13.96 17.04 -2.73
N GLY A 97 14.50 16.67 -3.89
CA GLY A 97 15.79 15.96 -3.98
C GLY A 97 15.66 14.45 -3.82
N ARG A 98 16.75 13.80 -3.40
CA ARG A 98 16.77 12.37 -3.07
C ARG A 98 16.48 12.19 -1.58
N ALA A 99 15.57 11.28 -1.25
CA ALA A 99 15.27 10.96 0.14
C ALA A 99 16.52 10.40 0.85
N SER A 100 16.70 10.83 2.09
CA SER A 100 17.77 10.37 2.98
C SER A 100 17.26 9.28 3.92
N SER A 101 15.96 9.29 4.23
CA SER A 101 15.32 8.36 5.16
C SER A 101 13.95 7.86 4.65
N LEU A 102 13.43 6.81 5.29
CA LEU A 102 12.05 6.35 5.05
C LEU A 102 11.00 7.33 5.62
N GLU A 103 11.39 8.23 6.52
CA GLU A 103 10.48 9.23 7.08
C GLU A 103 10.18 10.32 6.05
N ASP A 104 11.16 10.69 5.24
CA ASP A 104 11.01 11.65 4.12
C ASP A 104 9.92 11.17 3.15
N LEU A 105 9.90 9.87 2.85
CA LEU A 105 8.89 9.25 1.99
C LEU A 105 7.47 9.35 2.57
N ARG A 106 7.35 9.24 3.90
CA ARG A 106 6.06 9.31 4.61
C ARG A 106 5.61 10.75 4.85
N ALA A 107 6.56 11.69 4.89
CA ALA A 107 6.29 13.11 5.09
C ALA A 107 5.82 13.82 3.82
N LEU A 108 5.93 13.18 2.64
CA LEU A 108 5.45 13.70 1.37
C LEU A 108 3.96 14.06 1.43
N LYS A 109 3.65 15.33 1.15
CA LYS A 109 2.28 15.87 1.09
C LYS A 109 2.16 16.85 -0.07
N GLY A 110 0.92 17.06 -0.52
CA GLY A 110 0.61 18.04 -1.57
C GLY A 110 1.21 17.67 -2.92
N LYS A 111 1.68 18.67 -3.67
CA LYS A 111 2.35 18.47 -4.97
C LYS A 111 3.87 18.41 -4.80
N CYS A 112 4.35 17.52 -3.94
CA CYS A 112 5.79 17.30 -3.75
C CYS A 112 6.16 15.90 -4.20
N PHE A 113 7.40 15.72 -4.65
CA PHE A 113 7.95 14.42 -5.02
C PHE A 113 9.46 14.40 -4.80
N LEU A 114 10.03 13.21 -4.73
CA LEU A 114 11.45 13.01 -4.46
C LEU A 114 11.97 11.73 -5.14
N LEU A 115 13.30 11.57 -5.20
CA LEU A 115 13.94 10.34 -5.66
C LEU A 115 14.16 9.36 -4.52
N ASP A 116 13.98 8.07 -4.82
CA ASP A 116 14.29 7.00 -3.88
C ASP A 116 15.77 7.00 -3.47
N PRO A 117 16.10 6.67 -2.20
CA PRO A 117 17.49 6.60 -1.74
C PRO A 117 18.32 5.53 -2.44
N LEU A 118 17.71 4.40 -2.82
CA LEU A 118 18.41 3.23 -3.33
C LEU A 118 18.33 3.13 -4.85
N LEU A 119 17.20 3.54 -5.44
CA LEU A 119 16.92 3.34 -6.85
C LEU A 119 16.96 4.68 -7.60
N PRO A 120 17.97 4.91 -8.48
CA PRO A 120 18.17 6.21 -9.12
C PRO A 120 17.07 6.60 -10.11
N GLU A 121 16.35 5.62 -10.65
CA GLU A 121 15.24 5.82 -11.61
C GLU A 121 13.86 5.82 -10.93
N LEU A 122 13.78 5.73 -9.60
CA LEU A 122 12.52 5.59 -8.89
C LEU A 122 12.11 6.91 -8.24
N LEU A 123 11.05 7.51 -8.77
CA LEU A 123 10.40 8.68 -8.20
C LEU A 123 9.33 8.25 -7.19
N VAL A 124 9.14 9.06 -6.15
CA VAL A 124 8.18 8.81 -5.08
C VAL A 124 7.27 10.00 -4.90
N PHE A 125 5.97 9.72 -4.96
CA PHE A 125 4.89 10.69 -4.82
C PHE A 125 4.02 10.35 -3.59
N PRO A 126 3.26 11.31 -3.06
CA PRO A 126 2.20 11.06 -2.11
C PRO A 126 1.22 9.99 -2.61
N ALA A 127 0.64 9.22 -1.72
CA ALA A 127 -0.24 8.10 -2.09
C ALA A 127 -1.48 8.50 -2.92
N GLN A 128 -1.95 9.75 -2.75
CA GLN A 128 -3.12 10.28 -3.45
C GLN A 128 -2.81 10.86 -4.84
N THR A 129 -1.55 10.84 -5.27
CA THR A 129 -1.19 11.33 -6.61
C THR A 129 -1.61 10.30 -7.65
N ASP A 130 -2.61 10.64 -8.46
CA ASP A 130 -3.01 9.86 -9.62
C ASP A 130 -2.15 10.25 -10.84
N LEU A 131 -1.55 9.24 -11.45
CA LEU A 131 -0.70 9.38 -12.63
C LEU A 131 -1.16 8.47 -13.78
N HIS A 132 -2.30 7.77 -13.64
CA HIS A 132 -2.80 6.85 -14.67
C HIS A 132 -3.20 7.58 -15.96
N ASP A 133 -3.71 8.80 -15.85
CA ASP A 133 -4.04 9.64 -17.01
C ASP A 133 -2.90 10.56 -17.46
N HIS A 134 -1.75 10.47 -16.80
CA HIS A 134 -0.63 11.35 -17.07
C HIS A 134 -0.03 11.09 -18.46
N PRO A 135 0.29 12.12 -19.26
CA PRO A 135 0.84 11.95 -20.62
C PRO A 135 2.09 11.06 -20.66
N LEU A 136 3.00 11.25 -19.69
CA LEU A 136 4.22 10.42 -19.59
C LEU A 136 3.90 8.95 -19.25
N TYR A 137 2.83 8.67 -18.52
CA TYR A 137 2.40 7.29 -18.26
C TYR A 137 1.79 6.65 -19.50
N ARG A 138 0.86 7.34 -20.18
CA ARG A 138 0.24 6.85 -21.42
C ARG A 138 1.25 6.64 -22.55
N ALA A 139 2.26 7.49 -22.63
CA ALA A 139 3.35 7.33 -23.58
C ALA A 139 4.42 6.32 -23.11
N GLY A 140 4.29 5.70 -21.92
CA GLY A 140 5.20 4.65 -21.44
C GLY A 140 6.56 5.15 -20.96
N HIS A 141 6.69 6.43 -20.65
CA HIS A 141 7.88 7.02 -20.01
C HIS A 141 7.90 6.77 -18.50
N LEU A 142 6.73 6.51 -17.89
CA LEU A 142 6.57 6.21 -16.47
C LEU A 142 5.92 4.85 -16.28
N ILE A 143 6.36 4.12 -15.26
CA ILE A 143 5.85 2.81 -14.90
C ILE A 143 5.48 2.83 -13.41
N LEU A 144 4.21 2.58 -13.10
CA LEU A 144 3.74 2.49 -11.72
C LEU A 144 4.10 1.11 -11.17
N GLN A 145 5.11 1.06 -10.30
CA GLN A 145 5.69 -0.20 -9.83
C GLN A 145 6.08 -0.06 -8.36
N ASP A 146 5.70 -1.03 -7.54
CA ASP A 146 6.11 -1.09 -6.14
C ASP A 146 7.63 -1.16 -6.01
N LYS A 147 8.19 -0.43 -5.02
CA LYS A 147 9.64 -0.41 -4.75
C LYS A 147 10.24 -1.81 -4.64
N ALA A 148 9.57 -2.72 -3.94
CA ALA A 148 10.04 -4.10 -3.76
C ALA A 148 10.15 -4.86 -5.09
N SER A 149 9.31 -4.53 -6.07
CA SER A 149 9.32 -5.17 -7.40
C SER A 149 10.49 -4.68 -8.26
N CYS A 150 11.09 -3.54 -7.95
CA CYS A 150 12.25 -3.01 -8.66
C CYS A 150 13.58 -3.60 -8.15
N LEU A 151 13.61 -4.13 -6.92
CA LEU A 151 14.83 -4.65 -6.29
C LEU A 151 15.43 -5.87 -7.03
N PRO A 152 14.66 -6.88 -7.47
CA PRO A 152 15.23 -8.04 -8.14
C PRO A 152 15.98 -7.66 -9.42
N ALA A 153 15.42 -6.77 -10.23
CA ALA A 153 16.04 -6.32 -11.47
C ALA A 153 17.36 -5.57 -11.21
N MET A 154 17.39 -4.70 -10.20
CA MET A 154 18.60 -3.97 -9.81
C MET A 154 19.69 -4.92 -9.29
N LEU A 155 19.33 -5.86 -8.39
CA LEU A 155 20.28 -6.80 -7.81
C LEU A 155 20.82 -7.83 -8.82
N LEU A 156 20.02 -8.17 -9.83
CA LEU A 156 20.44 -9.08 -10.89
C LEU A 156 21.54 -8.47 -11.77
N ALA A 157 21.58 -7.13 -11.90
CA ALA A 157 22.54 -6.36 -12.70
C ALA A 157 22.92 -7.05 -14.03
N PRO A 158 21.93 -7.39 -14.89
CA PRO A 158 22.22 -8.07 -16.14
C PRO A 158 23.11 -7.19 -17.05
N PRO A 159 24.09 -7.78 -17.76
CA PRO A 159 25.07 -7.07 -18.59
C PRO A 159 24.47 -6.47 -19.87
#